data_AF-A0A2A8C087-F1
#
_entry.id   AF-A0A2A8C087-F1
#
_cell.length_a   1.000
_cell.length_b   1.000
_cell.length_c   1.000
_cell.angle_alpha   90.00
_cell.angle_beta   90.00
_cell.angle_gamma   90.00
#
_symmetry.space_group_name_H-M   'P 1'
#
loop_
_entity.id
_entity.type
_entity.pdbx_description
1 polymer ?
#
loop_
_entity_poly.entity_id
_entity_poly.type
_entity_poly.pdbx_seq_one_letter_code
_entity_poly.pdbx_strand_id
1 'polypeptide(L)' 'RCGGTPIKGYINDNRELWFDAGLDDNDTFKRKLGRSGELGKLIKKPGKSVSEIKKEKKKKNKSSLLK' A
#
# COMPACT_ATOMS: atom_id res chain seq x y z
N ARG A 1 -0.70 -9.05 22.82
CA ARG A 1 -0.65 -9.31 21.35
C ARG A 1 -1.17 -8.06 20.68
N CYS A 2 -0.28 -7.22 20.16
CA CYS A 2 -0.63 -5.93 19.55
C CYS A 2 -0.29 -6.03 18.06
N GLY A 3 -1.05 -6.82 17.30
CA GLY A 3 -1.02 -6.71 15.84
C GLY A 3 -1.52 -5.31 15.48
N GLY A 4 -0.74 -4.56 14.70
CA GLY A 4 -0.91 -3.11 14.51
C GLY A 4 -2.36 -2.68 14.28
N THR A 5 -2.80 -1.65 15.02
CA THR A 5 -4.17 -1.14 14.95
C THR A 5 -4.51 -0.78 13.49
N PRO A 6 -5.56 -1.39 12.91
CA PRO A 6 -5.95 -1.10 11.54
C PRO A 6 -6.37 0.37 11.42
N ILE A 7 -5.79 1.07 10.44
CA ILE A 7 -6.24 2.40 10.04
C ILE A 7 -7.48 2.20 9.17
N LYS A 8 -8.60 2.79 9.59
CA LYS A 8 -9.86 2.76 8.86
C LYS A 8 -10.34 4.19 8.65
N GLY A 9 -10.96 4.46 7.51
CA GLY A 9 -11.45 5.78 7.20
C GLY A 9 -12.30 5.81 5.94
N TYR A 10 -12.80 7.01 5.63
CA TYR A 10 -13.52 7.31 4.41
C TYR A 10 -13.06 8.66 3.85
N ILE A 11 -13.32 8.90 2.57
CA ILE A 11 -12.80 10.05 1.82
C ILE A 11 -13.96 10.92 1.35
N ASN A 12 -13.74 12.24 1.26
CA ASN A 12 -14.72 13.23 0.79
C ASN A 12 -16.03 13.23 1.58
N ASP A 13 -15.95 12.97 2.89
CA ASP A 13 -17.10 12.81 3.78
C ASP A 13 -18.14 11.76 3.33
N ASN A 14 -17.78 10.90 2.37
CA ASN A 14 -18.64 9.86 1.84
C ASN A 14 -18.27 8.51 2.44
N ARG A 15 -19.14 7.97 3.30
CA ARG A 15 -18.95 6.67 3.96
C ARG A 15 -18.90 5.48 2.99
N GLU A 16 -19.44 5.61 1.78
CA GLU A 16 -19.35 4.59 0.74
C GLU A 16 -17.93 4.49 0.17
N LEU A 17 -17.10 5.52 0.32
CA LEU A 17 -15.70 5.55 -0.13
C LEU A 17 -14.75 5.17 1.02
N TRP A 18 -15.04 4.05 1.67
CA TRP A 18 -14.26 3.57 2.81
C TRP A 18 -13.02 2.76 2.39
N PHE A 19 -12.01 2.77 3.27
CA PHE A 19 -10.81 1.93 3.17
C PHE A 19 -10.40 1.38 4.54
N ASP A 20 -9.68 0.25 4.52
CA ASP A 20 -8.97 -0.30 5.67
C ASP A 20 -7.55 -0.73 5.31
N ALA A 21 -6.61 -0.31 6.13
CA ALA A 21 -5.18 -0.57 5.96
C ALA A 21 -4.52 -0.87 7.31
N GLY A 22 -3.28 -1.36 7.26
CA GLY A 22 -2.45 -1.54 8.45
C GLY A 22 -1.51 -2.72 8.29
N LEU A 23 -0.79 -3.01 9.37
CA LEU A 23 0.12 -4.15 9.43
C LEU A 23 -0.65 -5.46 9.64
N ASP A 24 -0.01 -6.58 9.29
CA ASP A 24 -0.46 -7.90 9.75
C ASP A 24 0.01 -8.18 11.17
N ASP A 25 -0.36 -9.35 11.71
CA ASP A 25 0.01 -9.77 13.07
C ASP A 25 1.53 -9.91 13.29
N ASN A 26 2.32 -9.91 12.21
CA ASN A 26 3.78 -10.00 12.21
C ASN A 26 4.45 -8.64 11.92
N ASP A 27 3.72 -7.53 12.04
CA ASP A 27 4.19 -6.17 11.73
C ASP A 27 4.70 -6.00 10.29
N THR A 28 4.15 -6.77 9.34
CA THR A 28 4.51 -6.70 7.93
C THR A 28 3.42 -6.06 7.07
N PHE A 29 3.83 -5.44 5.95
CA PHE A 29 2.93 -4.86 4.95
C PHE A 29 2.24 -5.89 4.05
N LYS A 30 2.13 -7.16 4.50
CA LYS A 30 1.47 -8.21 3.71
C LYS A 30 -0.04 -8.15 3.77
N ARG A 31 -0.60 -7.48 4.78
CA ARG A 31 -2.04 -7.26 4.86
C ARG A 31 -2.52 -6.52 3.62
N LYS A 32 -3.55 -7.06 2.98
CA LYS A 32 -4.14 -6.45 1.79
C LYS A 32 -4.89 -5.18 2.19
N LEU A 33 -4.74 -4.14 1.39
CA LEU A 33 -5.58 -2.95 1.44
C LEU A 33 -7.01 -3.35 1.08
N GLY A 34 -7.95 -3.22 2.01
CA GLY A 34 -9.37 -3.31 1.71
C GLY A 34 -9.96 -1.93 1.47
N ARG A 35 -11.00 -1.91 0.65
CA ARG A 35 -11.66 -0.70 0.14
C ARG A 35 -13.02 -1.04 -0.42
N SER A 36 -13.90 -0.05 -0.48
CA SER A 36 -15.18 -0.19 -1.15
C SER A 36 -15.04 -0.43 -2.66
N GLY A 37 -16.08 -0.98 -3.27
CA GLY A 37 -16.12 -1.24 -4.72
C GLY A 37 -16.05 0.05 -5.55
N GLU A 38 -16.73 1.12 -5.11
CA GLU A 38 -16.70 2.43 -5.78
C GLU A 38 -15.33 3.09 -5.68
N LEU A 39 -14.72 3.12 -4.48
CA LEU A 39 -13.34 3.57 -4.32
C LEU A 39 -12.38 2.69 -5.14
N GLY A 40 -12.72 1.40 -5.27
CA GLY A 40 -12.14 0.42 -6.16
C GLY A 40 -11.90 0.91 -7.59
N LYS A 41 -12.96 1.47 -8.18
CA LYS A 41 -13.03 1.94 -9.58
C LYS A 41 -12.27 3.25 -9.80
N LEU A 42 -12.24 4.13 -8.80
CA LEU A 42 -11.58 5.43 -8.87
C LEU A 42 -10.05 5.34 -8.74
N ILE A 43 -9.54 4.30 -8.07
CA ILE A 43 -8.10 4.11 -7.89
C ILE A 43 -7.48 3.66 -9.23
N LYS A 44 -6.62 4.51 -9.78
CA LYS A 44 -5.76 4.14 -10.92
C LYS A 44 -4.88 2.96 -10.52
N LYS A 45 -4.86 1.92 -11.37
CA LYS A 45 -3.93 0.80 -11.20
C LYS A 45 -2.50 1.35 -11.20
N PRO A 46 -1.66 0.97 -10.21
CA PRO A 46 -0.28 1.42 -10.21
C PRO A 46 0.41 0.86 -11.45
N GLY A 47 1.16 1.73 -12.17
CA GLY A 47 1.87 1.33 -13.38
C GLY A 47 3.06 0.40 -13.13
N LYS A 48 3.49 0.23 -11.87
CA LYS A 48 4.59 -0.65 -11.45
C LYS A 48 4.21 -1.41 -10.18
N SER A 49 4.64 -2.65 -10.05
CA SER A 49 4.50 -3.44 -8.82
C SER A 49 5.52 -3.01 -7.74
N VAL A 50 5.24 -3.33 -6.48
CA VAL A 50 6.18 -3.10 -5.35
C VAL A 50 7.53 -3.80 -5.60
N SER A 51 7.50 -5.00 -6.16
CA SER A 51 8.70 -5.78 -6.50
C SER A 51 9.53 -5.13 -7.58
N GLU A 52 8.90 -4.56 -8.61
CA GLU A 52 9.59 -3.78 -9.64
C GLU A 52 10.22 -2.52 -9.06
N ILE A 53 9.47 -1.76 -8.25
CA ILE A 53 9.98 -0.55 -7.58
C ILE A 53 11.18 -0.90 -6.69
N LYS A 54 11.11 -2.01 -5.94
CA LYS A 54 12.23 -2.48 -5.09
C LYS A 54 13.46 -2.87 -5.91
N LYS A 55 13.27 -3.55 -7.04
CA LYS A 55 14.36 -3.91 -7.97
C LYS A 55 15.00 -2.67 -8.59
N GLU A 56 14.20 -1.71 -9.04
CA GLU A 56 14.66 -0.45 -9.64
C GLU A 56 15.46 0.39 -8.63
N LYS A 57 14.98 0.52 -7.38
CA LYS A 57 15.74 1.17 -6.29
C LYS A 57 17.07 0.48 -6.01
N LYS A 58 17.10 -0.86 -5.93
CA LYS A 58 18.36 -1.61 -5.72
C LYS A 58 19.35 -1.39 -6.86
N LYS A 59 18.90 -1.39 -8.12
CA LYS A 59 19.75 -1.14 -9.29
C LYS A 59 20.31 0.28 -9.29
N LYS A 60 19.49 1.29 -8.99
CA LYS A 60 19.92 2.69 -8.91
C LYS A 60 20.98 2.90 -7.82
N ASN A 61 20.78 2.32 -6.64
CA ASN A 61 21.75 2.40 -5.55
C ASN A 61 23.06 1.66 -5.86
N LYS A 62 22.99 0.53 -6.57
CA LYS A 62 24.20 -0.19 -7.00
C LYS A 62 24.99 0.60 -8.06
N SER A 63 24.29 1.28 -8.96
CA SER A 63 24.89 2.17 -9.96
C SER A 63 25.50 3.44 -9.35
N SER A 64 24.98 3.95 -8.24
CA SER A 64 25.55 5.11 -7.55
C SER A 64 26.73 4.76 -6.65
N LEU A 65 26.89 3.49 -6.27
CA LEU A 65 28.01 3.01 -5.44
C LEU A 65 29.25 2.61 -6.27
N LEU A 66 29.08 2.45 -7.59
CA LEU A 66 30.15 2.13 -8.55
C LEU A 66 30.71 3.38 -9.27
N LYS A 67 30.23 4.58 -8.92
CA LYS A 67 30.77 5.86 -9.37
C LYS A 67 31.60 6.46 -8.25
#